data_AF-A1SFR6-F1
#
_entry.id   AF-A1SFR6-F1
#
_cell.length_a   1.000
_cell.length_b   1.000
_cell.length_c   1.000
_cell.angle_alpha   90.00
_cell.angle_beta   90.00
_cell.angle_gamma   90.00
#
_symmetry.space_group_name_H-M   'P 1'
#
loop_
_entity.id
_entity.type
_entity.pdbx_description
1 polymer ?
#
loop_
_entity_poly.entity_id
_entity_poly.type
_entity_poly.pdbx_seq_one_letter_code
_entity_poly.pdbx_strand_id
1 'polypeptide(L)'
;MTETPHHDRLPDAYAELSRRHAHDGDLRLAQLAAWAGDVHVLEELLWEHGLAQAPDPLVQLAAVGESVALAVEEAARDLPDGPLTARAVVEAAREALVTTFDESVHGLLVDRFADLAQLDEATPAAASLTNAHATRRTGVRPVRDVTAAPSREERLAARLVGRTAEQLAAELRTTAADCATMAGLLAADGEPEAAGRLSRQADTAAFEAHLVAAALAAGDETLATVDLRWDLADRGGDRGRLISVLGAAERDALARTLEPEPEPAS
;
A
#
# COMPACT_ATOMS: atom_id res chain seq x y z
N MET A 1 -15.61 -3.56 -32.88
CA MET A 1 -15.15 -4.14 -31.60
C MET A 1 -14.03 -3.26 -31.10
N THR A 2 -14.39 -2.22 -30.35
CA THR A 2 -13.45 -1.43 -29.57
C THR A 2 -13.10 -2.28 -28.36
N GLU A 3 -11.86 -2.77 -28.29
CA GLU A 3 -11.29 -3.29 -27.05
C GLU A 3 -11.43 -2.18 -26.00
N THR A 4 -12.32 -2.42 -25.04
CA THR A 4 -12.37 -1.61 -23.82
C THR A 4 -11.00 -1.77 -23.18
N PRO A 5 -10.24 -0.69 -22.92
CA PRO A 5 -8.98 -0.83 -22.21
C PRO A 5 -9.29 -1.57 -20.90
N HIS A 6 -8.60 -2.69 -20.65
CA HIS A 6 -8.64 -3.32 -19.34
C HIS A 6 -8.19 -2.25 -18.35
N HIS A 7 -9.15 -1.70 -17.62
CA HIS A 7 -8.84 -1.08 -16.35
C HIS A 7 -8.29 -2.23 -15.51
N ASP A 8 -6.96 -2.30 -15.40
CA ASP A 8 -6.27 -3.26 -14.54
C ASP A 8 -6.94 -3.18 -13.17
N ARG A 9 -7.57 -4.27 -12.75
CA ARG A 9 -8.21 -4.31 -11.43
C ARG A 9 -7.10 -4.19 -10.39
N LEU A 10 -7.37 -3.49 -9.29
CA LEU A 10 -6.36 -3.24 -8.27
C LEU A 10 -5.74 -4.56 -7.72
N PRO A 11 -6.52 -5.66 -7.51
CA PRO A 11 -5.95 -6.97 -7.20
C PRO A 11 -4.91 -7.47 -8.21
N ASP A 12 -5.13 -7.28 -9.51
CA ASP A 12 -4.20 -7.74 -10.56
C ASP A 12 -2.88 -6.96 -10.51
N ALA A 13 -2.95 -5.66 -10.21
CA ALA A 13 -1.78 -4.82 -10.05
C ALA A 13 -0.92 -5.25 -8.85
N TYR A 14 -1.56 -5.64 -7.74
CA TYR A 14 -0.89 -6.19 -6.57
C TYR A 14 -0.30 -7.58 -6.82
N ALA A 15 -0.98 -8.44 -7.58
CA ALA A 15 -0.45 -9.74 -7.99
C ALA A 15 0.82 -9.58 -8.85
N GLU A 16 0.84 -8.60 -9.75
CA GLU A 16 2.04 -8.26 -10.54
C GLU A 16 3.16 -7.67 -9.69
N LEU A 17 2.83 -6.83 -8.70
CA LEU A 17 3.80 -6.32 -7.74
C LEU A 17 4.42 -7.46 -6.90
N SER A 18 3.60 -8.42 -6.47
CA SER A 18 4.06 -9.62 -5.74
C SER A 18 5.08 -10.42 -6.55
N ARG A 19 4.78 -10.70 -7.83
CA ARG A 19 5.70 -11.41 -8.73
C ARG A 19 7.03 -10.68 -8.92
N ARG A 20 6.99 -9.36 -9.09
CA ARG A 20 8.23 -8.55 -9.25
C ARG A 20 9.09 -8.59 -8.00
N HIS A 21 8.51 -8.37 -6.82
CA HIS A 21 9.28 -8.44 -5.58
C HIS A 21 9.81 -9.85 -5.30
N ALA A 22 9.05 -10.89 -5.63
CA ALA A 22 9.51 -12.28 -5.55
C ALA A 22 10.73 -12.52 -6.47
N HIS A 23 10.67 -12.02 -7.70
CA HIS A 23 11.78 -12.08 -8.66
C HIS A 23 13.02 -11.32 -8.17
N ASP A 24 12.83 -10.15 -7.55
CA ASP A 24 13.90 -9.33 -7.00
C ASP A 24 14.44 -9.87 -5.65
N GLY A 25 13.87 -10.95 -5.12
CA GLY A 25 14.26 -11.58 -3.86
C GLY A 25 13.75 -10.87 -2.60
N ASP A 26 12.87 -9.87 -2.73
CA ASP A 26 12.20 -9.22 -1.61
C ASP A 26 10.93 -9.97 -1.23
N LEU A 27 11.13 -11.13 -0.59
CA LEU A 27 10.06 -12.03 -0.17
C LEU A 27 9.01 -11.34 0.72
N ARG A 28 9.43 -10.42 1.60
CA ARG A 28 8.51 -9.75 2.51
C ARG A 28 7.56 -8.82 1.75
N LEU A 29 8.08 -8.02 0.81
CA LEU A 29 7.23 -7.18 -0.03
C LEU A 29 6.36 -8.02 -0.97
N ALA A 30 6.88 -9.15 -1.46
CA ALA A 30 6.09 -10.07 -2.27
C ALA A 30 4.87 -10.63 -1.53
N GLN A 31 5.03 -11.02 -0.26
CA GLN A 31 3.94 -11.47 0.61
C GLN A 31 2.92 -10.37 0.88
N LEU A 32 3.41 -9.17 1.26
CA LEU A 32 2.54 -8.04 1.57
C LEU A 32 1.74 -7.60 0.33
N ALA A 33 2.35 -7.62 -0.85
CA ALA A 33 1.64 -7.34 -2.10
C ALA A 33 0.56 -8.38 -2.40
N ALA A 34 0.87 -9.68 -2.22
CA ALA A 34 -0.13 -10.75 -2.40
C ALA A 34 -1.32 -10.56 -1.44
N TRP A 35 -1.03 -10.35 -0.15
CA TRP A 35 -2.05 -10.12 0.86
C TRP A 35 -2.89 -8.86 0.60
N ALA A 36 -2.26 -7.75 0.20
CA ALA A 36 -2.99 -6.53 -0.17
C ALA A 36 -3.95 -6.77 -1.35
N GLY A 37 -3.54 -7.59 -2.33
CA GLY A 37 -4.42 -8.04 -3.41
C GLY A 37 -5.65 -8.80 -2.87
N ASP A 38 -5.45 -9.73 -1.94
CA ASP A 38 -6.54 -10.51 -1.33
C ASP A 38 -7.52 -9.63 -0.53
N VAL A 39 -7.02 -8.63 0.20
CA VAL A 39 -7.87 -7.66 0.91
C VAL A 39 -8.73 -6.85 -0.07
N HIS A 40 -8.18 -6.46 -1.23
CA HIS A 40 -8.97 -5.78 -2.25
C HIS A 40 -9.98 -6.70 -2.95
N VAL A 41 -9.67 -7.98 -3.12
CA VAL A 41 -10.66 -8.98 -3.57
C VAL A 41 -11.84 -9.05 -2.61
N LEU A 42 -11.57 -9.08 -1.30
CA LEU A 42 -12.61 -9.04 -0.28
C LEU A 42 -13.44 -7.76 -0.38
N GLU A 43 -12.78 -6.60 -0.46
CA GLU A 43 -13.44 -5.31 -0.57
C GLU A 43 -14.37 -5.26 -1.80
N GLU A 44 -13.89 -5.67 -2.98
CA GLU A 44 -14.68 -5.74 -4.21
C GLU A 44 -15.93 -6.62 -4.03
N LEU A 45 -15.77 -7.80 -3.42
CA LEU A 45 -16.90 -8.70 -3.15
C LEU A 45 -17.92 -8.10 -2.19
N LEU A 46 -17.48 -7.41 -1.13
CA LEU A 46 -18.39 -6.75 -0.19
C LEU A 46 -19.23 -5.69 -0.92
N TRP A 47 -18.61 -4.88 -1.79
CA TRP A 47 -19.33 -3.89 -2.60
C TRP A 47 -20.31 -4.53 -3.60
N GLU A 48 -19.91 -5.61 -4.26
CA GLU A 48 -20.78 -6.36 -5.18
C GLU A 48 -21.99 -7.01 -4.49
N HIS A 49 -21.85 -7.40 -3.22
CA HIS A 49 -22.82 -8.26 -2.53
C HIS A 49 -23.64 -7.61 -1.42
N GLY A 50 -23.57 -6.29 -1.20
CA GLY A 50 -24.49 -5.66 -0.24
C GLY A 50 -23.99 -4.44 0.50
N LEU A 51 -22.67 -4.17 0.47
CA LEU A 51 -22.10 -3.12 1.32
C LEU A 51 -22.64 -1.74 0.97
N ALA A 52 -22.89 -1.47 -0.32
CA ALA A 52 -23.48 -0.20 -0.77
C ALA A 52 -24.92 0.03 -0.28
N GLN A 53 -25.62 -1.02 0.14
CA GLN A 53 -26.98 -0.94 0.68
C GLN A 53 -27.01 -0.86 2.20
N ALA A 54 -25.84 -0.96 2.88
CA ALA A 54 -25.75 -0.78 4.31
C ALA A 54 -26.07 0.68 4.70
N PRO A 55 -26.67 0.93 5.88
CA PRO A 55 -26.93 2.29 6.36
C PRO A 55 -25.68 3.15 6.49
N ASP A 56 -24.54 2.53 6.85
CA ASP A 56 -23.23 3.15 6.88
C ASP A 56 -22.19 2.16 6.32
N PRO A 57 -21.92 2.21 5.01
CA PRO A 57 -20.99 1.28 4.34
C PRO A 57 -19.56 1.35 4.89
N LEU A 58 -19.10 2.52 5.33
CA LEU A 58 -17.73 2.70 5.81
C LEU A 58 -17.55 2.13 7.21
N VAL A 59 -18.51 2.35 8.11
CA VAL A 59 -18.50 1.73 9.44
C VAL A 59 -18.60 0.21 9.33
N GLN A 60 -19.45 -0.28 8.42
CA GLN A 60 -19.57 -1.72 8.19
C GLN A 60 -18.26 -2.32 7.65
N LEU A 61 -17.61 -1.65 6.71
CA LEU A 61 -16.32 -2.09 6.17
C LEU A 61 -15.23 -2.11 7.25
N ALA A 62 -15.20 -1.10 8.13
CA ALA A 62 -14.25 -1.06 9.26
C ALA A 62 -14.47 -2.23 10.23
N ALA A 63 -15.73 -2.55 10.57
CA ALA A 63 -16.06 -3.67 11.46
C ALA A 63 -15.67 -5.02 10.85
N VAL A 64 -15.84 -5.18 9.53
CA VAL A 64 -15.36 -6.38 8.81
C VAL A 64 -13.83 -6.46 8.85
N GLY A 65 -13.14 -5.34 8.60
CA GLY A 65 -11.68 -5.27 8.69
C GLY A 65 -11.14 -5.64 10.07
N GLU A 66 -11.77 -5.15 11.14
CA GLU A 66 -11.41 -5.52 12.53
C GLU A 66 -11.61 -7.02 12.79
N SER A 67 -12.71 -7.60 12.30
CA SER A 67 -12.99 -9.03 12.45
C SER A 67 -11.94 -9.90 11.74
N VAL A 68 -11.57 -9.51 10.51
CA VAL A 68 -10.51 -10.20 9.74
C VAL A 68 -9.15 -10.05 10.43
N ALA A 69 -8.81 -8.86 10.94
CA ALA A 69 -7.55 -8.63 11.65
C ALA A 69 -7.44 -9.52 12.89
N LEU A 70 -8.50 -9.61 13.70
CA LEU A 70 -8.56 -10.49 14.87
C LEU A 70 -8.41 -11.97 14.48
N ALA A 71 -9.06 -12.40 13.40
CA ALA A 71 -8.95 -13.78 12.91
C ALA A 71 -7.52 -14.11 12.46
N VAL A 72 -6.86 -13.19 11.75
CA VAL A 72 -5.46 -13.36 11.32
C VAL A 72 -4.51 -13.38 12.52
N GLU A 73 -4.73 -12.51 13.52
CA GLU A 73 -3.94 -12.53 14.76
C GLU A 73 -4.08 -13.84 15.52
N GLU A 74 -5.29 -14.40 15.59
CA GLU A 74 -5.52 -15.70 16.23
C GLU A 74 -4.84 -16.82 15.46
N ALA A 75 -5.03 -16.88 14.13
CA ALA A 75 -4.35 -17.85 13.30
C ALA A 75 -2.82 -17.75 13.42
N ALA A 76 -2.28 -16.54 13.57
CA ALA A 76 -0.85 -16.33 13.78
C ALA A 76 -0.33 -16.90 15.11
N ARG A 77 -1.17 -17.00 16.16
CA ARG A 77 -0.82 -17.63 17.44
C ARG A 77 -0.77 -19.16 17.34
N ASP A 78 -1.55 -19.73 16.43
CA ASP A 78 -1.62 -21.17 16.18
C ASP A 78 -0.57 -21.68 15.18
N LEU A 79 0.21 -20.78 14.59
CA LEU A 79 1.30 -21.15 13.69
C LEU A 79 2.38 -21.96 14.42
N PRO A 80 2.99 -22.96 13.76
CA PRO A 80 4.06 -23.74 14.35
C PRO A 80 5.29 -22.88 14.63
N ASP A 81 6.02 -23.19 15.71
CA ASP A 81 7.28 -22.53 16.11
C ASP A 81 8.45 -22.73 15.10
N GLY A 82 8.20 -23.42 13.98
CA GLY A 82 9.19 -23.75 12.96
C GLY A 82 9.30 -22.69 11.85
N PRO A 83 10.29 -22.83 10.95
CA PRO A 83 10.40 -21.94 9.80
C PRO A 83 9.18 -22.11 8.88
N LEU A 84 8.46 -21.02 8.68
CA LEU A 84 7.38 -20.94 7.70
C LEU A 84 7.91 -20.47 6.35
N THR A 85 7.37 -21.03 5.28
CA THR A 85 7.62 -20.52 3.93
C THR A 85 6.85 -19.21 3.72
N ALA A 86 7.29 -18.40 2.75
CA ALA A 86 6.62 -17.15 2.45
C ALA A 86 5.15 -17.38 2.04
N ARG A 87 4.93 -18.43 1.25
CA ARG A 87 3.61 -18.92 0.85
C ARG A 87 2.74 -19.33 2.03
N ALA A 88 3.27 -20.14 2.96
CA ALA A 88 2.51 -20.65 4.10
C ALA A 88 1.95 -19.52 4.99
N VAL A 89 2.69 -18.42 5.14
CA VAL A 89 2.21 -17.24 5.89
C VAL A 89 0.99 -16.61 5.21
N VAL A 90 1.01 -16.45 3.88
CA VAL A 90 -0.12 -15.86 3.14
C VAL A 90 -1.30 -16.83 3.11
N GLU A 91 -1.05 -18.13 2.97
CA GLU A 91 -2.11 -19.16 3.03
C GLU A 91 -2.81 -19.18 4.40
N ALA A 92 -2.07 -19.09 5.51
CA ALA A 92 -2.66 -18.99 6.84
C ALA A 92 -3.53 -17.72 6.99
N ALA A 93 -3.07 -16.58 6.46
CA ALA A 93 -3.85 -15.34 6.47
C ALA A 93 -5.12 -15.45 5.60
N ARG A 94 -5.04 -16.10 4.43
CA ARG A 94 -6.20 -16.38 3.56
C ARG A 94 -7.21 -17.27 4.26
N GLU A 95 -6.75 -18.32 4.93
CA GLU A 95 -7.62 -19.23 5.68
C GLU A 95 -8.37 -18.46 6.77
N ALA A 96 -7.67 -17.64 7.57
CA ALA A 96 -8.28 -16.78 8.58
C ALA A 96 -9.31 -15.80 7.98
N LEU A 97 -8.97 -15.14 6.87
CA LEU A 97 -9.89 -14.25 6.17
C LEU A 97 -11.15 -14.99 5.71
N VAL A 98 -10.99 -16.11 5.01
CA VAL A 98 -12.12 -16.88 4.45
C VAL A 98 -13.04 -17.37 5.58
N THR A 99 -12.47 -17.91 6.64
CA THR A 99 -13.22 -18.43 7.79
C THR A 99 -13.89 -17.36 8.65
N THR A 100 -13.57 -16.08 8.46
CA THR A 100 -14.30 -14.95 9.07
C THR A 100 -15.73 -14.81 8.51
N PHE A 101 -15.99 -15.38 7.32
CA PHE A 101 -17.28 -15.28 6.63
C PHE A 101 -18.04 -16.61 6.63
N ASP A 102 -19.35 -16.54 6.33
CA ASP A 102 -20.19 -17.72 6.12
C ASP A 102 -19.66 -18.57 4.95
N GLU A 103 -19.83 -19.89 5.05
CA GLU A 103 -19.35 -20.89 4.09
C GLU A 103 -19.82 -20.61 2.64
N SER A 104 -20.97 -19.95 2.47
CA SER A 104 -21.52 -19.57 1.17
C SER A 104 -20.64 -18.59 0.38
N VAL A 105 -19.76 -17.84 1.05
CA VAL A 105 -18.86 -16.83 0.44
C VAL A 105 -17.46 -17.39 0.22
N HIS A 106 -17.11 -18.52 0.84
CA HIS A 106 -15.75 -19.08 0.79
C HIS A 106 -15.28 -19.35 -0.64
N GLY A 107 -16.12 -20.01 -1.45
CA GLY A 107 -15.81 -20.27 -2.86
C GLY A 107 -15.59 -19.01 -3.67
N LEU A 108 -16.38 -17.94 -3.43
CA LEU A 108 -16.25 -16.68 -4.16
C LEU A 108 -14.93 -15.97 -3.88
N LEU A 109 -14.45 -16.02 -2.63
CA LEU A 109 -13.15 -15.46 -2.24
C LEU A 109 -12.01 -16.28 -2.85
N VAL A 110 -12.01 -17.59 -2.64
CA VAL A 110 -10.94 -18.49 -3.10
C VAL A 110 -10.79 -18.46 -4.61
N ASP A 111 -11.89 -18.42 -5.37
CA ASP A 111 -11.88 -18.38 -6.83
C ASP A 111 -11.27 -17.08 -7.39
N ARG A 112 -11.24 -15.99 -6.60
CA ARG A 112 -10.72 -14.68 -7.01
C ARG A 112 -9.32 -14.37 -6.50
N PHE A 113 -8.82 -15.12 -5.52
CA PHE A 113 -7.45 -14.91 -5.03
C PHE A 113 -6.41 -15.27 -6.09
N ALA A 114 -5.37 -14.45 -6.18
CA ALA A 114 -4.26 -14.72 -7.09
C ALA A 114 -3.47 -15.96 -6.65
N ASP A 115 -2.84 -16.63 -7.62
CA ASP A 115 -1.91 -17.73 -7.34
C ASP A 115 -0.67 -17.23 -6.55
N LEU A 116 -0.09 -18.14 -5.75
CA LEU A 116 1.04 -17.86 -4.85
C LEU A 116 2.34 -18.57 -5.25
N ALA A 117 2.41 -19.24 -6.40
CA ALA A 117 3.59 -20.01 -6.83
C ALA A 117 4.88 -19.18 -6.84
N GLN A 118 4.79 -17.88 -7.14
CA GLN A 118 5.93 -16.96 -7.08
C GLN A 118 6.60 -16.91 -5.70
N LEU A 119 5.86 -17.20 -4.63
CA LEU A 119 6.40 -17.20 -3.26
C LEU A 119 7.18 -18.48 -2.92
N ASP A 120 7.02 -19.55 -3.72
CA ASP A 120 7.81 -20.78 -3.61
C ASP A 120 9.10 -20.70 -4.44
N GLU A 121 9.02 -20.04 -5.59
CA GLU A 121 10.13 -19.89 -6.54
C GLU A 121 11.16 -18.85 -6.08
N ALA A 122 10.73 -17.90 -5.25
CA ALA A 122 11.60 -16.88 -4.69
C ALA A 122 12.60 -17.53 -3.73
N THR A 123 13.80 -17.78 -4.27
CA THR A 123 14.94 -18.19 -3.48
C THR A 123 15.23 -17.06 -2.48
N PRO A 124 15.35 -17.32 -1.17
CA PRO A 124 15.72 -16.27 -0.24
C PRO A 124 17.04 -15.67 -0.72
N ALA A 125 17.00 -14.44 -1.25
CA ALA A 125 18.20 -13.68 -1.52
C ALA A 125 18.93 -13.60 -0.18
N ALA A 126 20.04 -14.36 -0.10
CA ALA A 126 20.68 -14.76 1.14
C ALA A 126 20.63 -13.65 2.19
N ALA A 127 19.87 -13.91 3.27
CA ALA A 127 19.87 -13.21 4.55
C ALA A 127 20.87 -12.03 4.62
N SER A 128 20.52 -10.89 4.03
CA SER A 128 21.31 -9.66 4.18
C SER A 128 21.12 -9.03 5.57
N LEU A 129 20.50 -9.77 6.49
CA LEU A 129 20.44 -9.46 7.93
C LEU A 129 21.65 -9.99 8.70
N THR A 130 22.51 -10.84 8.12
CA THR A 130 23.73 -11.34 8.79
C THR A 130 25.01 -10.57 8.42
N ASN A 131 25.00 -9.81 7.32
CA ASN A 131 26.20 -9.12 6.84
C ASN A 131 26.50 -7.79 7.54
N ALA A 132 25.53 -7.15 8.19
CA ALA A 132 25.77 -5.89 8.92
C ALA A 132 26.59 -6.08 10.22
N HIS A 133 26.59 -7.29 10.80
CA HIS A 133 27.39 -7.61 11.99
C HIS A 133 28.74 -8.28 11.67
N ALA A 134 28.88 -8.90 10.50
CA ALA A 134 30.14 -9.51 10.06
C ALA A 134 31.09 -8.51 9.38
N THR A 135 30.58 -7.52 8.64
CA THR A 135 31.42 -6.55 7.89
C THR A 135 32.14 -5.54 8.78
N ARG A 136 31.75 -5.38 10.05
CA ARG A 136 32.51 -4.56 11.02
C ARG A 136 33.85 -5.18 11.43
N ARG A 137 34.12 -6.44 11.06
CA ARG A 137 35.31 -7.18 11.53
C ARG A 137 36.36 -7.51 10.46
N THR A 138 36.08 -7.33 9.17
CA THR A 138 37.03 -7.77 8.11
C THR A 138 37.47 -6.70 7.11
N GLY A 139 36.93 -5.47 7.13
CA GLY A 139 37.50 -4.35 6.36
C GLY A 139 37.56 -4.53 4.82
N VAL A 140 36.95 -5.58 4.28
CA VAL A 140 36.83 -5.80 2.84
C VAL A 140 35.49 -5.25 2.42
N ARG A 141 35.51 -4.07 1.80
CA ARG A 141 34.35 -3.46 1.15
C ARG A 141 34.04 -4.28 -0.11
N PRO A 142 32.88 -4.97 -0.21
CA PRO A 142 32.52 -5.63 -1.46
C PRO A 142 32.42 -4.57 -2.56
N VAL A 143 32.97 -4.90 -3.73
CA VAL A 143 32.78 -4.12 -4.95
C VAL A 143 31.29 -4.16 -5.25
N ARG A 144 30.62 -3.03 -5.04
CA ARG A 144 29.19 -2.89 -5.25
C ARG A 144 28.92 -2.99 -6.75
N ASP A 145 28.17 -3.99 -7.17
CA ASP A 145 27.68 -4.08 -8.54
C ASP A 145 26.75 -2.88 -8.76
N VAL A 146 27.11 -1.97 -9.67
CA VAL A 146 26.45 -0.68 -9.88
C VAL A 146 25.09 -0.85 -10.59
N THR A 147 24.76 -2.08 -11.02
CA THR A 147 23.50 -2.42 -11.68
C THR A 147 22.44 -3.01 -10.75
N ALA A 148 22.75 -3.24 -9.46
CA ALA A 148 21.76 -3.73 -8.51
C ALA A 148 20.80 -2.60 -8.13
N ALA A 149 19.49 -2.87 -8.21
CA ALA A 149 18.47 -1.95 -7.72
C ALA A 149 18.74 -1.61 -6.23
N PRO A 150 18.50 -0.35 -5.80
CA PRO A 150 18.73 0.04 -4.41
C PRO A 150 17.90 -0.86 -3.49
N SER A 151 18.47 -1.29 -2.36
CA SER A 151 17.74 -2.14 -1.42
C SER A 151 16.55 -1.37 -0.83
N ARG A 152 15.56 -2.09 -0.29
CA ARG A 152 14.41 -1.45 0.38
C ARG A 152 14.85 -0.46 1.47
N GLU A 153 15.80 -0.86 2.30
CA GLU A 153 16.35 -0.01 3.36
C GLU A 153 16.98 1.26 2.81
N GLU A 154 17.66 1.17 1.65
CA GLU A 154 18.24 2.33 0.98
C GLU A 154 17.18 3.25 0.38
N ARG A 155 16.10 2.69 -0.20
CA ARG A 155 14.96 3.48 -0.70
C ARG A 155 14.25 4.20 0.44
N LEU A 156 13.99 3.51 1.54
CA LEU A 156 13.37 4.08 2.73
C LEU A 156 14.25 5.15 3.37
N ALA A 157 15.55 4.90 3.52
CA ALA A 157 16.49 5.88 4.06
C ALA A 157 16.60 7.12 3.16
N ALA A 158 16.60 6.93 1.84
CA ALA A 158 16.60 8.03 0.87
C ALA A 158 15.31 8.85 0.93
N ARG A 159 14.16 8.23 1.25
CA ARG A 159 12.89 8.94 1.44
C ARG A 159 12.85 9.69 2.77
N LEU A 160 13.26 9.05 3.85
CA LEU A 160 13.24 9.66 5.18
C LEU A 160 14.30 10.76 5.31
N VAL A 161 15.46 10.69 4.64
CA VAL A 161 16.53 11.71 4.70
C VAL A 161 16.85 12.11 6.16
N GLY A 162 16.89 11.13 7.06
CA GLY A 162 17.17 11.35 8.49
C GLY A 162 15.99 11.88 9.34
N ARG A 163 14.79 11.96 8.78
CA ARG A 163 13.54 12.29 9.50
C ARG A 163 12.89 11.03 10.07
N THR A 164 12.07 11.19 11.10
CA THR A 164 11.10 10.15 11.50
C THR A 164 9.92 10.12 10.53
N ALA A 165 9.14 9.04 10.55
CA ALA A 165 7.93 8.93 9.75
C ALA A 165 6.88 10.01 10.12
N GLU A 166 6.75 10.35 11.41
CA GLU A 166 5.86 11.42 11.88
C GLU A 166 6.29 12.78 11.35
N GLN A 167 7.60 13.06 11.36
CA GLN A 167 8.17 14.28 10.82
C GLN A 167 7.92 14.37 9.31
N LEU A 168 8.16 13.29 8.57
CA LEU A 168 7.87 13.23 7.14
C LEU A 168 6.39 13.50 6.86
N ALA A 169 5.47 12.83 7.58
CA ALA A 169 4.03 13.04 7.40
C ALA A 169 3.61 14.49 7.70
N ALA A 170 4.19 15.12 8.72
CA ALA A 170 3.92 16.51 9.04
C ALA A 170 4.43 17.48 7.95
N GLU A 171 5.66 17.28 7.48
CA GLU A 171 6.25 18.08 6.39
C GLU A 171 5.47 17.97 5.08
N LEU A 172 5.01 16.76 4.74
CA LEU A 172 4.19 16.52 3.56
C LEU A 172 2.83 17.22 3.65
N ARG A 173 2.18 17.22 4.82
CA ARG A 173 0.94 17.99 5.03
C ARG A 173 1.15 19.50 4.85
N THR A 174 2.23 20.04 5.41
CA THR A 174 2.58 21.45 5.21
C THR A 174 2.84 21.76 3.73
N THR A 175 3.61 20.90 3.06
CA THR A 175 3.89 21.03 1.62
C THR A 175 2.60 21.01 0.79
N ALA A 176 1.66 20.13 1.13
CA ALA A 176 0.36 20.06 0.48
C ALA A 176 -0.44 21.36 0.64
N ALA A 177 -0.52 21.89 1.86
CA ALA A 177 -1.22 23.13 2.17
C ALA A 177 -0.59 24.35 1.47
N ASP A 178 0.74 24.46 1.48
CA ASP A 178 1.47 25.54 0.83
C ASP A 178 1.27 25.52 -0.69
N CYS A 179 1.38 24.33 -1.31
CA CYS A 179 1.17 24.17 -2.74
C CYS A 179 -0.28 24.47 -3.14
N ALA A 180 -1.26 24.02 -2.36
CA ALA A 180 -2.67 24.31 -2.62
C ALA A 180 -2.97 25.82 -2.53
N THR A 181 -2.43 26.49 -1.51
CA THR A 181 -2.57 27.94 -1.33
C THR A 181 -1.98 28.70 -2.52
N MET A 182 -0.74 28.36 -2.91
CA MET A 182 -0.07 28.99 -4.04
C MET A 182 -0.74 28.69 -5.38
N ALA A 183 -1.30 27.48 -5.55
CA ALA A 183 -2.10 27.14 -6.72
C ALA A 183 -3.35 28.04 -6.83
N GLY A 184 -4.04 28.29 -5.71
CA GLY A 184 -5.19 29.20 -5.67
C GLY A 184 -4.82 30.64 -6.04
N LEU A 185 -3.70 31.15 -5.51
CA LEU A 185 -3.20 32.49 -5.85
C LEU A 185 -2.84 32.61 -7.33
N LEU A 186 -2.11 31.65 -7.89
CA LEU A 186 -1.74 31.65 -9.31
C LEU A 186 -2.95 31.52 -10.23
N ALA A 187 -3.97 30.74 -9.84
CA ALA A 187 -5.21 30.64 -10.60
C ALA A 187 -5.95 31.99 -10.63
N ALA A 188 -6.00 32.71 -9.50
CA ALA A 188 -6.59 34.03 -9.40
C ALA A 188 -5.83 35.09 -10.23
N ASP A 189 -4.51 34.95 -10.33
CA ASP A 189 -3.64 35.83 -11.13
C ASP A 189 -3.62 35.48 -12.64
N GLY A 190 -4.38 34.46 -13.08
CA GLY A 190 -4.48 34.08 -14.49
C GLY A 190 -3.34 33.21 -15.00
N GLU A 191 -2.67 32.46 -14.12
CA GLU A 191 -1.55 31.56 -14.42
C GLU A 191 -1.96 30.07 -14.27
N PRO A 192 -2.90 29.55 -15.09
CA PRO A 192 -3.54 28.25 -14.87
C PRO A 192 -2.60 27.06 -15.02
N GLU A 193 -1.56 27.14 -15.85
CA GLU A 193 -0.60 26.05 -16.00
C GLU A 193 0.26 25.88 -14.75
N ALA A 194 0.69 26.98 -14.16
CA ALA A 194 1.49 26.97 -12.93
C ALA A 194 0.63 26.55 -11.73
N ALA A 195 -0.61 27.06 -11.65
CA ALA A 195 -1.60 26.60 -10.68
C ALA A 195 -1.86 25.10 -10.79
N GLY A 196 -2.03 24.57 -12.00
CA GLY A 196 -2.24 23.15 -12.24
C GLY A 196 -1.06 22.26 -11.81
N ARG A 197 0.19 22.74 -11.97
CA ARG A 197 1.38 22.02 -11.47
C ARG A 197 1.40 21.97 -9.93
N LEU A 198 1.16 23.10 -9.27
CA LEU A 198 1.14 23.16 -7.81
C LEU A 198 -0.03 22.38 -7.21
N SER A 199 -1.19 22.39 -7.86
CA SER A 199 -2.33 21.57 -7.44
C SER A 199 -2.00 20.08 -7.48
N ARG A 200 -1.34 19.58 -8.54
CA ARG A 200 -0.87 18.18 -8.58
C ARG A 200 0.15 17.88 -7.50
N GLN A 201 1.09 18.80 -7.25
CA GLN A 201 2.06 18.64 -6.18
C GLN A 201 1.40 18.60 -4.79
N ALA A 202 0.35 19.41 -4.58
CA ALA A 202 -0.45 19.38 -3.37
C ALA A 202 -1.15 18.02 -3.19
N ASP A 203 -1.78 17.51 -4.24
CA ASP A 203 -2.46 16.21 -4.23
C ASP A 203 -1.47 15.07 -3.94
N THR A 204 -0.29 15.07 -4.58
CA THR A 204 0.77 14.11 -4.31
C THR A 204 1.22 14.18 -2.85
N ALA A 205 1.56 15.36 -2.33
CA ALA A 205 2.04 15.51 -0.96
C ALA A 205 0.98 15.09 0.07
N ALA A 206 -0.30 15.41 -0.15
CA ALA A 206 -1.40 14.99 0.71
C ALA A 206 -1.61 13.46 0.69
N PHE A 207 -1.52 12.85 -0.49
CA PHE A 207 -1.56 11.40 -0.65
C PHE A 207 -0.41 10.72 0.10
N GLU A 208 0.83 11.18 -0.10
CA GLU A 208 1.99 10.62 0.59
C GLU A 208 1.88 10.78 2.12
N ALA A 209 1.44 11.95 2.59
CA ALA A 209 1.19 12.19 4.01
C ALA A 209 0.14 11.24 4.58
N HIS A 210 -0.94 10.99 3.82
CA HIS A 210 -2.00 10.06 4.21
C HIS A 210 -1.45 8.64 4.34
N LEU A 211 -0.68 8.16 3.36
CA LEU A 211 -0.10 6.82 3.42
C LEU A 211 0.82 6.63 4.65
N VAL A 212 1.70 7.60 4.91
CA VAL A 212 2.61 7.52 6.06
C VAL A 212 1.83 7.56 7.38
N ALA A 213 0.81 8.43 7.49
CA ALA A 213 -0.03 8.50 8.68
C ALA A 213 -0.84 7.22 8.91
N ALA A 214 -1.37 6.62 7.84
CA ALA A 214 -2.10 5.35 7.91
C ALA A 214 -1.18 4.20 8.35
N ALA A 215 0.03 4.12 7.80
CA ALA A 215 1.03 3.13 8.21
C ALA A 215 1.40 3.26 9.70
N LEU A 216 1.62 4.49 10.18
CA LEU A 216 1.85 4.76 11.61
C LEU A 216 0.68 4.33 12.49
N ALA A 217 -0.56 4.64 12.10
CA ALA A 217 -1.74 4.24 12.84
C ALA A 217 -1.93 2.71 12.89
N ALA A 218 -1.48 2.01 11.84
CA ALA A 218 -1.49 0.55 11.76
C ALA A 218 -0.27 -0.12 12.44
N GLY A 219 0.65 0.66 13.02
CA GLY A 219 1.89 0.14 13.63
C GLY A 219 2.92 -0.38 12.62
N ASP A 220 2.80 -0.05 11.33
CA ASP A 220 3.83 -0.34 10.32
C ASP A 220 4.99 0.65 10.43
N GLU A 221 5.81 0.44 11.46
CA GLU A 221 7.02 1.24 11.74
C GLU A 221 8.05 1.18 10.59
N THR A 222 7.94 0.17 9.73
CA THR A 222 8.86 -0.03 8.60
C THR A 222 8.38 0.62 7.30
N LEU A 223 7.17 1.21 7.30
CA LEU A 223 6.52 1.78 6.12
C LEU A 223 6.46 0.82 4.92
N ALA A 224 6.38 -0.49 5.18
CA ALA A 224 6.34 -1.51 4.12
C ALA A 224 5.12 -1.37 3.21
N THR A 225 3.98 -1.06 3.81
CA THR A 225 2.70 -0.84 3.11
C THR A 225 2.73 0.45 2.27
N VAL A 226 3.48 1.46 2.73
CA VAL A 226 3.71 2.71 2.01
C VAL A 226 4.59 2.48 0.78
N ASP A 227 5.66 1.69 0.91
CA ASP A 227 6.52 1.33 -0.23
C ASP A 227 5.73 0.65 -1.35
N LEU A 228 4.86 -0.32 -1.03
CA LEU A 228 4.03 -1.00 -2.02
C LEU A 228 3.10 -0.04 -2.77
N ARG A 229 2.42 0.85 -2.04
CA ARG A 229 1.47 1.79 -2.61
C ARG A 229 2.17 2.87 -3.43
N TRP A 230 3.38 3.27 -3.05
CA TRP A 230 4.23 4.12 -3.86
C TRP A 230 4.67 3.42 -5.15
N ASP A 231 5.08 2.15 -5.10
CA ASP A 231 5.51 1.40 -6.29
C ASP A 231 4.34 1.17 -7.29
N LEU A 232 3.10 1.18 -6.80
CA LEU A 232 1.90 1.21 -7.65
C LEU A 232 1.62 2.60 -8.22
N ALA A 233 1.76 3.66 -7.40
CA ALA A 233 1.51 5.04 -7.78
C ALA A 233 2.55 5.59 -8.80
N ASP A 234 3.82 5.22 -8.66
CA ASP A 234 4.94 5.68 -9.51
C ASP A 234 4.78 5.24 -10.99
N ARG A 235 3.84 4.33 -11.27
CA ARG A 235 3.49 3.92 -12.64
C ARG A 235 2.74 4.99 -13.44
N GLY A 236 2.31 6.11 -12.85
CA GLY A 236 1.78 7.26 -13.61
C GLY A 236 1.34 8.44 -12.74
N GLY A 237 2.01 9.59 -12.91
CA GLY A 237 1.87 10.79 -12.07
C GLY A 237 0.60 11.64 -12.26
N ASP A 238 -0.57 11.00 -12.35
CA ASP A 238 -1.86 11.69 -12.38
C ASP A 238 -2.68 11.41 -11.11
N ARG A 239 -3.47 12.39 -10.66
CA ARG A 239 -4.32 12.35 -9.45
C ARG A 239 -5.26 11.15 -9.45
N GLY A 240 -5.81 10.82 -10.63
CA GLY A 240 -6.68 9.65 -10.80
C GLY A 240 -5.98 8.34 -10.45
N ARG A 241 -4.67 8.23 -10.68
CA ARG A 241 -3.88 7.04 -10.31
C ARG A 241 -3.48 7.00 -8.85
N LEU A 242 -3.18 8.15 -8.24
CA LEU A 242 -2.92 8.22 -6.79
C LEU A 242 -4.16 7.73 -6.02
N ILE A 243 -5.34 8.13 -6.46
CA ILE A 243 -6.60 7.71 -5.85
C ILE A 243 -6.92 6.25 -6.20
N SER A 244 -6.55 5.75 -7.38
CA SER A 244 -6.89 4.39 -7.80
C SER A 244 -6.15 3.28 -7.05
N VAL A 245 -5.04 3.60 -6.37
CA VAL A 245 -4.28 2.62 -5.58
C VAL A 245 -4.79 2.49 -4.13
N LEU A 246 -5.80 3.27 -3.76
CA LEU A 246 -6.42 3.28 -2.43
C LEU A 246 -7.72 2.46 -2.40
N GLY A 247 -7.99 1.83 -1.26
CA GLY A 247 -9.31 1.26 -0.97
C GLY A 247 -10.40 2.34 -0.91
N ALA A 248 -11.68 1.97 -1.04
CA ALA A 248 -12.80 2.91 -1.03
C ALA A 248 -12.85 3.77 0.25
N ALA A 249 -12.63 3.17 1.43
CA ALA A 249 -12.59 3.93 2.69
C ALA A 249 -11.44 4.94 2.75
N GLU A 250 -10.28 4.59 2.20
CA GLU A 250 -9.10 5.47 2.14
C GLU A 250 -9.32 6.59 1.13
N ARG A 251 -9.99 6.31 0.00
CA ARG A 251 -10.37 7.34 -0.98
C ARG A 251 -11.26 8.40 -0.37
N ASP A 252 -12.26 8.02 0.42
CA ASP A 252 -13.14 8.97 1.10
C ASP A 252 -12.40 9.78 2.18
N ALA A 253 -11.51 9.13 2.93
CA ALA A 253 -10.68 9.82 3.93
C ALA A 253 -9.72 10.83 3.27
N LEU A 254 -9.10 10.45 2.16
CA LEU A 254 -8.24 11.34 1.37
C LEU A 254 -9.05 12.45 0.72
N ALA A 255 -10.23 12.16 0.15
CA ALA A 255 -11.11 13.17 -0.44
C ALA A 255 -11.47 14.27 0.58
N ARG A 256 -11.83 13.90 1.81
CA ARG A 256 -12.05 14.86 2.91
C ARG A 256 -10.83 15.70 3.28
N THR A 257 -9.63 15.19 3.03
CA THR A 257 -8.37 15.92 3.27
C THR A 257 -8.02 16.85 2.11
N LEU A 258 -8.44 16.52 0.89
CA LEU A 258 -8.18 17.27 -0.33
C LEU A 258 -9.24 18.34 -0.63
N GLU A 259 -10.46 18.17 -0.12
CA GLU A 259 -11.52 19.17 -0.26
C GLU A 259 -11.26 20.35 0.68
N PRO A 260 -11.19 21.60 0.16
CA PRO A 260 -11.09 22.77 1.02
C PRO A 260 -12.37 22.88 1.87
N GLU A 261 -12.24 23.20 3.16
CA GLU A 261 -13.42 23.44 3.99
C GLU A 261 -14.28 24.54 3.36
N PRO A 262 -15.61 24.34 3.26
CA PRO A 262 -16.49 25.37 2.72
C PRO A 262 -16.35 26.63 3.57
N GLU A 263 -16.04 27.76 2.94
CA GLU A 263 -15.99 29.05 3.65
C GLU A 263 -17.31 29.25 4.40
N PRO A 264 -17.27 29.64 5.69
CA PRO A 264 -18.49 29.91 6.43
C PRO A 264 -19.25 31.03 5.72
N ALA A 265 -20.49 30.73 5.32
CA ALA A 265 -21.36 31.70 4.67
C ALA A 265 -21.46 32.96 5.55
N SER A 266 -20.90 34.06 5.05
CA SER A 266 -20.93 35.38 5.68
C SER A 266 -22.27 36.08 5.45
#